data_AF-A0A537FP16-F1
#
_entry.id   AF-A0A537FP16-F1
#
_cell.length_a   1.000
_cell.length_b   1.000
_cell.length_c   1.000
_cell.angle_alpha   90.00
_cell.angle_beta   90.00
_cell.angle_gamma   90.00
#
_symmetry.space_group_name_H-M   'P 1'
#
loop_
_entity.id
_entity.type
_entity.pdbx_description
1 polymer ?
#
loop_
_entity_poly.entity_id
_entity_poly.type
_entity_poly.pdbx_seq_one_letter_code
_entity_poly.pdbx_strand_id
1 'polypeptide(L)'
;MPARYPERIVCLTEETTETLYLLGEERRIVGISGYTVRPPQARREKPRVSAFLTAKTDKILQLKPDLVIGFSDLQADIARELAKAGLNVMLFNQRSIEEILNMILVLSSVVGVGEKGVQLIKRFEAGLAEIHESAKQFVKKPKVYFEEWDEPMISGIRWVSELVEIAGGEDVFSDQSHSQAASGRTIGNGNEVIRRGPEIILGSWC
;
A
#
# COMPACT_ATOMS: atom_id res chain seq x y z
N MET A 1 -23.13 -24.21 -8.95
CA MET A 1 -21.85 -24.66 -8.35
C MET A 1 -21.41 -23.59 -7.35
N PRO A 2 -20.82 -23.93 -6.20
CA PRO A 2 -20.30 -22.92 -5.29
C PRO A 2 -19.25 -22.05 -6.01
N ALA A 3 -19.21 -20.76 -5.66
CA ALA A 3 -18.19 -19.86 -6.19
C ALA A 3 -16.80 -20.42 -5.84
N ARG A 4 -15.91 -20.49 -6.83
CA ARG A 4 -14.52 -20.99 -6.65
C ARG A 4 -13.55 -19.90 -6.17
N TYR A 5 -14.01 -18.65 -6.15
CA TYR A 5 -13.24 -17.47 -5.77
C TYR A 5 -13.98 -16.70 -4.65
N PRO A 6 -13.29 -15.89 -3.84
CA PRO A 6 -13.92 -15.08 -2.81
C PRO A 6 -14.94 -14.09 -3.38
N GLU A 7 -16.13 -14.04 -2.81
CA GLU A 7 -17.25 -13.17 -3.21
C GLU A 7 -17.62 -12.15 -2.12
N ARG A 8 -17.10 -12.30 -0.89
CA ARG A 8 -17.37 -11.43 0.26
C ARG A 8 -16.07 -11.08 0.96
N ILE A 9 -15.43 -10.02 0.47
CA ILE A 9 -14.10 -9.61 0.89
C ILE A 9 -14.18 -8.42 1.84
N VAL A 10 -13.48 -8.51 2.97
CA VAL A 10 -13.18 -7.35 3.82
C VAL A 10 -11.75 -6.89 3.54
N CYS A 11 -11.58 -5.62 3.19
CA CYS A 11 -10.27 -5.00 2.98
C CYS A 11 -9.92 -4.15 4.20
N LEU A 12 -8.85 -4.49 4.93
CA LEU A 12 -8.45 -3.77 6.14
C LEU A 12 -7.61 -2.51 5.86
N THR A 13 -7.29 -2.27 4.59
CA THR A 13 -6.46 -1.16 4.08
C THR A 13 -7.00 -0.62 2.75
N GLU A 14 -6.44 0.51 2.30
CA GLU A 14 -6.91 1.21 1.09
C GLU A 14 -6.48 0.50 -0.20
N GLU A 15 -5.24 0.05 -0.30
CA GLU A 15 -4.63 -0.40 -1.54
C GLU A 15 -5.32 -1.63 -2.14
N THR A 16 -5.79 -2.55 -1.30
CA THR A 16 -6.54 -3.74 -1.73
C THR A 16 -7.97 -3.37 -2.13
N THR A 17 -8.58 -2.40 -1.44
CA THR A 17 -9.87 -1.82 -1.84
C THR A 17 -9.72 -1.22 -3.23
N GLU A 18 -8.76 -0.32 -3.42
CA GLU A 18 -8.57 0.38 -4.67
C GLU A 18 -8.28 -0.56 -5.84
N THR A 19 -7.39 -1.54 -5.62
CA THR A 19 -7.05 -2.53 -6.64
C THR A 19 -8.30 -3.29 -7.12
N LEU A 20 -9.18 -3.69 -6.21
CA LEU A 20 -10.44 -4.37 -6.59
C LEU A 20 -11.37 -3.46 -7.40
N TYR A 21 -11.44 -2.16 -7.11
CA TYR A 21 -12.19 -1.21 -7.96
C TYR A 21 -11.55 -1.05 -9.34
N LEU A 22 -10.22 -0.96 -9.43
CA LEU A 22 -9.50 -0.86 -10.71
C LEU A 22 -9.69 -2.12 -11.58
N LEU A 23 -9.95 -3.26 -10.96
CA LEU A 23 -10.25 -4.52 -11.64
C LEU A 23 -11.75 -4.71 -11.96
N GLY A 24 -12.62 -3.80 -11.51
CA GLY A 24 -14.08 -3.91 -11.66
C GLY A 24 -14.70 -5.02 -10.81
N GLU A 25 -14.11 -5.30 -9.64
CA GLU A 25 -14.53 -6.36 -8.71
C GLU A 25 -15.03 -5.81 -7.36
N GLU A 26 -15.36 -4.52 -7.29
CA GLU A 26 -15.85 -3.81 -6.10
C GLU A 26 -17.12 -4.41 -5.50
N ARG A 27 -17.91 -5.13 -6.31
CA ARG A 27 -19.10 -5.87 -5.86
C ARG A 27 -18.78 -6.90 -4.77
N ARG A 28 -17.55 -7.41 -4.75
CA ARG A 28 -17.08 -8.41 -3.77
C ARG A 28 -16.81 -7.80 -2.41
N ILE A 29 -16.58 -6.49 -2.33
CA ILE A 29 -16.19 -5.81 -1.10
C ILE A 29 -17.42 -5.63 -0.21
N VAL A 30 -17.36 -6.19 1.00
CA VAL A 30 -18.43 -6.10 2.01
C VAL A 30 -18.04 -5.23 3.20
N GLY A 31 -16.76 -4.91 3.37
CA GLY A 31 -16.26 -4.02 4.42
C GLY A 31 -14.88 -3.45 4.08
N ILE A 32 -14.61 -2.24 4.58
CA ILE A 32 -13.38 -1.48 4.28
C ILE A 32 -12.73 -0.93 5.56
N SER A 33 -11.51 -0.43 5.40
CA SER A 33 -10.83 0.38 6.41
C SER A 33 -11.49 1.74 6.60
N GLY A 34 -11.34 2.29 7.81
CA GLY A 34 -11.64 3.70 8.11
C GLY A 34 -10.75 4.68 7.34
N TYR A 35 -9.61 4.23 6.84
CA TYR A 35 -8.65 5.04 6.07
C TYR A 35 -8.88 5.00 4.57
N THR A 36 -9.78 4.15 4.07
CA THR A 36 -10.10 4.11 2.64
C THR A 36 -10.79 5.41 2.21
N VAL A 37 -10.11 6.18 1.38
CA VAL A 37 -10.56 7.40 0.70
C VAL A 37 -10.49 7.28 -0.82
N ARG A 38 -9.74 6.30 -1.35
CA ARG A 38 -9.63 6.00 -2.79
C ARG A 38 -10.18 4.60 -3.16
N PRO A 39 -11.07 4.49 -4.17
CA PRO A 39 -11.81 5.61 -4.77
C PRO A 39 -12.82 6.21 -3.75
N PRO A 40 -13.20 7.50 -3.87
CA PRO A 40 -14.13 8.14 -2.93
C PRO A 40 -15.49 7.46 -2.79
N GLN A 41 -15.88 6.69 -3.81
CA GLN A 41 -17.08 5.86 -3.88
C GLN A 41 -17.09 4.78 -2.79
N ALA A 42 -15.95 4.10 -2.60
CA ALA A 42 -15.82 2.99 -1.65
C ALA A 42 -16.21 3.41 -0.23
N ARG A 43 -15.78 4.59 0.18
CA ARG A 43 -16.09 5.16 1.49
C ARG A 43 -17.58 5.45 1.70
N ARG A 44 -18.32 5.75 0.62
CA ARG A 44 -19.76 6.05 0.66
C ARG A 44 -20.59 4.76 0.69
N GLU A 45 -20.13 3.74 -0.02
CA GLU A 45 -20.92 2.54 -0.31
C GLU A 45 -20.66 1.40 0.68
N LYS A 46 -19.49 1.36 1.31
CA LYS A 46 -19.04 0.21 2.10
C LYS A 46 -18.95 0.57 3.59
N PRO A 47 -19.37 -0.34 4.50
CA PRO A 47 -19.23 -0.12 5.93
C PRO A 47 -17.75 -0.14 6.34
N ARG A 48 -17.35 0.73 7.26
CA ARG A 48 -16.00 0.73 7.83
C ARG A 48 -15.92 -0.19 9.05
N VAL A 49 -15.00 -1.15 9.01
CA VAL A 49 -14.88 -2.22 10.01
C VAL A 49 -13.53 -2.27 10.71
N SER A 50 -12.55 -1.50 10.27
CA SER A 50 -11.24 -1.39 10.92
C SER A 50 -10.73 0.06 10.92
N ALA A 51 -9.75 0.33 11.77
CA ALA A 51 -8.73 1.34 11.55
C ALA A 51 -7.43 0.62 11.12
N PHE A 52 -6.29 1.31 11.05
CA PHE A 52 -5.04 0.70 10.61
C PHE A 52 -4.52 -0.34 11.62
N LEU A 53 -4.51 0.00 12.92
CA LEU A 53 -4.02 -0.87 14.01
C LEU A 53 -5.13 -1.57 14.81
N THR A 54 -6.40 -1.43 14.42
CA THR A 54 -7.51 -2.06 15.13
C THR A 54 -8.56 -2.59 14.18
N ALA A 55 -9.16 -3.73 14.50
CA ALA A 55 -10.27 -4.31 13.75
C ALA A 55 -11.47 -4.56 14.65
N LYS A 56 -12.69 -4.36 14.12
CA LYS A 56 -13.94 -4.64 14.83
C LYS A 56 -14.40 -6.06 14.47
N THR A 57 -13.78 -7.06 15.07
CA THR A 57 -14.00 -8.49 14.75
C THR A 57 -15.48 -8.86 14.67
N ASP A 58 -16.30 -8.44 15.65
CA ASP A 58 -17.74 -8.72 15.64
C ASP A 58 -18.45 -8.15 14.40
N LYS A 59 -18.07 -6.94 13.97
CA LYS A 59 -18.62 -6.32 12.75
C LYS A 59 -18.15 -7.05 11.50
N ILE A 60 -16.89 -7.48 11.47
CA ILE A 60 -16.35 -8.27 10.37
C ILE A 60 -17.13 -9.60 10.25
N LEU A 61 -17.32 -10.31 11.35
CA LEU A 61 -18.08 -11.57 11.36
C LEU A 61 -19.54 -11.40 10.92
N GLN A 62 -20.20 -10.30 11.31
CA GLN A 62 -21.57 -9.98 10.87
C GLN A 62 -21.69 -9.81 9.35
N LEU A 63 -20.62 -9.36 8.69
CA LEU A 63 -20.57 -9.25 7.24
C LEU A 63 -20.38 -10.60 6.54
N LYS A 64 -20.14 -11.69 7.28
CA LYS A 64 -19.93 -13.04 6.76
C LYS A 64 -18.94 -13.08 5.58
N PRO A 65 -17.71 -12.54 5.74
CA PRO A 65 -16.72 -12.57 4.68
C PRO A 65 -16.24 -14.00 4.46
N ASP A 66 -15.87 -14.30 3.21
CA ASP A 66 -15.15 -15.51 2.85
C ASP A 66 -13.64 -15.30 2.72
N LEU A 67 -13.20 -14.03 2.71
CA LEU A 67 -11.80 -13.61 2.79
C LEU A 67 -11.67 -12.25 3.50
N VAL A 68 -10.69 -12.13 4.38
CA VAL A 68 -10.21 -10.84 4.90
C VAL A 68 -8.81 -10.58 4.38
N ILE A 69 -8.56 -9.37 3.87
CA ILE A 69 -7.27 -8.97 3.32
C ILE A 69 -6.70 -7.83 4.15
N GLY A 70 -5.46 -7.96 4.61
CA GLY A 70 -4.78 -6.95 5.40
C GLY A 70 -3.37 -6.63 4.89
N PHE A 71 -2.81 -5.60 5.51
CA PHE A 71 -1.45 -5.10 5.34
C PHE A 71 -1.12 -4.25 6.58
N SER A 72 -0.03 -4.43 7.29
CA SER A 72 1.23 -5.14 7.01
C SER A 72 1.56 -6.09 8.18
N ASP A 73 2.84 -6.36 8.45
CA ASP A 73 3.33 -6.86 9.75
C ASP A 73 2.71 -6.17 10.98
N LEU A 74 2.37 -4.87 10.88
CA LEU A 74 1.65 -4.12 11.93
C LEU A 74 0.23 -4.64 12.19
N GLN A 75 -0.35 -5.38 11.24
CA GLN A 75 -1.64 -6.06 11.36
C GLN A 75 -1.50 -7.56 11.66
N ALA A 76 -0.31 -8.08 11.98
CA ALA A 76 -0.10 -9.50 12.22
C ALA A 76 -0.97 -10.06 13.36
N ASP A 77 -1.10 -9.31 14.47
CA ASP A 77 -1.99 -9.71 15.57
C ASP A 77 -3.47 -9.69 15.15
N ILE A 78 -3.89 -8.71 14.36
CA ILE A 78 -5.25 -8.66 13.80
C ILE A 78 -5.51 -9.90 12.93
N ALA A 79 -4.57 -10.22 12.03
CA ALA A 79 -4.68 -11.39 11.17
C ALA A 79 -4.76 -12.69 11.97
N ARG A 80 -3.94 -12.83 13.04
CA ARG A 80 -4.00 -13.97 13.96
C ARG A 80 -5.36 -14.10 14.62
N GLU A 81 -5.91 -13.03 15.17
CA GLU A 81 -7.19 -13.07 15.87
C GLU A 81 -8.37 -13.35 14.92
N LEU A 82 -8.35 -12.80 13.70
CA LEU A 82 -9.36 -13.11 12.68
C LEU A 82 -9.28 -14.57 12.20
N ALA A 83 -8.07 -15.13 12.06
CA ALA A 83 -7.88 -16.53 11.75
C ALA A 83 -8.40 -17.45 12.89
N LYS A 84 -8.13 -17.10 14.16
CA LYS A 84 -8.72 -17.80 15.32
C LYS A 84 -10.24 -17.72 15.35
N ALA A 85 -10.83 -16.65 14.83
CA ALA A 85 -12.27 -16.50 14.66
C ALA A 85 -12.85 -17.30 13.47
N GLY A 86 -12.02 -18.10 12.78
CA GLY A 86 -12.44 -19.01 11.72
C GLY A 86 -12.54 -18.38 10.33
N LEU A 87 -11.95 -17.20 10.12
CA LEU A 87 -11.93 -16.52 8.81
C LEU A 87 -10.68 -16.90 8.01
N ASN A 88 -10.81 -16.98 6.69
CA ASN A 88 -9.65 -16.97 5.80
C ASN A 88 -9.05 -15.57 5.83
N VAL A 89 -7.74 -15.49 6.05
CA VAL A 89 -7.02 -14.22 6.11
C VAL A 89 -5.85 -14.26 5.15
N MET A 90 -5.72 -13.23 4.33
CA MET A 90 -4.57 -12.96 3.48
C MET A 90 -3.89 -11.68 3.95
N LEU A 91 -2.60 -11.77 4.26
CA LEU A 91 -1.81 -10.62 4.67
C LEU A 91 -0.74 -10.36 3.62
N PHE A 92 -0.69 -9.12 3.12
CA PHE A 92 0.41 -8.65 2.27
C PHE A 92 1.41 -7.83 3.08
N ASN A 93 2.63 -7.70 2.56
CA ASN A 93 3.70 -6.97 3.24
C ASN A 93 4.66 -6.28 2.25
N GLN A 94 4.14 -5.75 1.16
CA GLN A 94 4.89 -5.06 0.12
C GLN A 94 5.60 -3.80 0.63
N ARG A 95 6.82 -3.56 0.15
CA ARG A 95 7.74 -2.48 0.51
C ARG A 95 8.41 -1.86 -0.70
N SER A 96 8.45 -2.53 -1.84
CA SER A 96 8.90 -2.00 -3.14
C SER A 96 7.75 -1.86 -4.16
N ILE A 97 8.00 -1.12 -5.23
CA ILE A 97 7.12 -1.03 -6.40
C ILE A 97 6.88 -2.42 -6.99
N GLU A 98 7.92 -3.23 -7.14
CA GLU A 98 7.80 -4.60 -7.65
C GLU A 98 6.88 -5.46 -6.76
N GLU A 99 7.01 -5.35 -5.43
CA GLU A 99 6.15 -6.06 -4.50
C GLU A 99 4.69 -5.55 -4.55
N ILE A 100 4.47 -4.26 -4.82
CA ILE A 100 3.13 -3.71 -5.08
C ILE A 100 2.53 -4.33 -6.36
N LEU A 101 3.31 -4.41 -7.44
CA LEU A 101 2.87 -5.06 -8.68
C LEU A 101 2.56 -6.55 -8.48
N ASN A 102 3.39 -7.24 -7.68
CA ASN A 102 3.15 -8.64 -7.30
C ASN A 102 1.89 -8.79 -6.44
N MET A 103 1.61 -7.86 -5.53
CA MET A 103 0.35 -7.84 -4.77
C MET A 103 -0.86 -7.77 -5.70
N ILE A 104 -0.82 -6.90 -6.73
CA ILE A 104 -1.90 -6.81 -7.74
C ILE A 104 -2.08 -8.13 -8.48
N LEU A 105 -0.99 -8.78 -8.89
CA LEU A 105 -1.04 -10.06 -9.59
C LEU A 105 -1.65 -11.16 -8.73
N VAL A 106 -1.21 -11.26 -7.47
CA VAL A 106 -1.70 -12.25 -6.52
C VAL A 106 -3.18 -12.00 -6.22
N LEU A 107 -3.56 -10.76 -5.90
CA LEU A 107 -4.94 -10.39 -5.60
C LEU A 107 -5.89 -10.69 -6.77
N SER A 108 -5.52 -10.26 -7.99
CA SER A 108 -6.32 -10.53 -9.19
C SER A 108 -6.47 -12.02 -9.48
N SER A 109 -5.45 -12.83 -9.18
CA SER A 109 -5.51 -14.29 -9.31
C SER A 109 -6.44 -14.92 -8.28
N VAL A 110 -6.38 -14.44 -7.03
CA VAL A 110 -7.25 -14.89 -5.92
C VAL A 110 -8.72 -14.61 -6.20
N VAL A 111 -9.06 -13.51 -6.88
CA VAL A 111 -10.44 -13.19 -7.26
C VAL A 111 -10.84 -13.69 -8.66
N GLY A 112 -9.96 -14.43 -9.35
CA GLY A 112 -10.25 -15.08 -10.62
C GLY A 112 -10.23 -14.18 -11.85
N VAL A 113 -9.56 -13.03 -11.78
CA VAL A 113 -9.41 -12.07 -12.90
C VAL A 113 -7.96 -11.75 -13.22
N GLY A 114 -7.09 -12.77 -13.19
CA GLY A 114 -5.64 -12.63 -13.41
C GLY A 114 -5.27 -11.87 -14.69
N GLU A 115 -6.01 -12.07 -15.79
CA GLU A 115 -5.79 -11.32 -17.04
C GLU A 115 -5.97 -9.80 -16.85
N LYS A 116 -7.00 -9.36 -16.12
CA LYS A 116 -7.20 -7.95 -15.78
C LYS A 116 -6.05 -7.41 -14.93
N GLY A 117 -5.54 -8.23 -14.00
CA GLY A 117 -4.36 -7.91 -13.18
C GLY A 117 -3.11 -7.68 -14.01
N VAL A 118 -2.82 -8.57 -14.96
CA VAL A 118 -1.69 -8.42 -15.89
C VAL A 118 -1.81 -7.13 -16.71
N GLN A 119 -3.01 -6.79 -17.20
CA GLN A 119 -3.21 -5.54 -17.95
C GLN A 119 -3.04 -4.30 -17.06
N LEU A 120 -3.50 -4.36 -15.81
CA LEU A 120 -3.32 -3.29 -14.84
C LEU A 120 -1.83 -3.04 -14.54
N ILE A 121 -1.08 -4.12 -14.31
CA ILE A 121 0.37 -4.07 -14.08
C ILE A 121 1.09 -3.45 -15.28
N LYS A 122 0.81 -3.92 -16.50
CA LYS A 122 1.40 -3.36 -17.73
C LYS A 122 1.15 -1.85 -17.87
N ARG A 123 -0.05 -1.38 -17.50
CA ARG A 123 -0.38 0.05 -17.53
C ARG A 123 0.46 0.84 -16.53
N PHE A 124 0.66 0.31 -15.32
CA PHE A 124 1.49 0.95 -14.31
C PHE A 124 2.97 0.94 -14.69
N GLU A 125 3.50 -0.18 -15.17
CA GLU A 125 4.87 -0.28 -15.68
C GLU A 125 5.13 0.69 -16.83
N ALA A 126 4.19 0.79 -17.78
CA ALA A 126 4.29 1.74 -18.89
C ALA A 126 4.33 3.20 -18.40
N GLY A 127 3.48 3.57 -17.43
CA GLY A 127 3.49 4.91 -16.84
C GLY A 127 4.77 5.22 -16.07
N LEU A 128 5.29 4.27 -15.30
CA LEU A 128 6.57 4.42 -14.61
C LEU A 128 7.73 4.58 -15.61
N ALA A 129 7.73 3.81 -16.70
CA ALA A 129 8.71 3.92 -17.76
C ALA A 129 8.64 5.27 -18.48
N GLU A 130 7.45 5.77 -18.77
CA GLU A 130 7.25 7.10 -19.38
C GLU A 130 7.81 8.22 -18.50
N ILE A 131 7.54 8.17 -17.19
CA ILE A 131 8.08 9.13 -16.21
C ILE A 131 9.61 9.02 -16.16
N HIS A 132 10.14 7.80 -16.09
CA HIS A 132 11.58 7.55 -16.06
C HIS A 132 12.29 8.10 -17.30
N GLU A 133 11.72 7.89 -18.50
CA GLU A 133 12.30 8.43 -19.73
C GLU A 133 12.22 9.96 -19.82
N SER A 134 11.11 10.55 -19.36
CA SER A 134 10.99 12.00 -19.25
C SER A 134 12.06 12.58 -18.31
N ALA A 135 12.32 11.91 -17.18
CA ALA A 135 13.29 12.36 -16.17
C ALA A 135 14.74 12.35 -16.68
N LYS A 136 15.08 11.53 -17.69
CA LYS A 136 16.42 11.53 -18.32
C LYS A 136 16.77 12.84 -19.02
N GLN A 137 15.78 13.69 -19.32
CA GLN A 137 15.99 15.01 -19.90
C GLN A 137 16.52 16.03 -18.88
N PHE A 138 16.49 15.71 -17.58
CA PHE A 138 16.96 16.61 -16.54
C PHE A 138 18.49 16.72 -16.53
N VAL A 139 18.97 17.96 -16.50
CA VAL A 139 20.41 18.27 -16.45
C VAL A 139 21.02 17.91 -15.09
N LYS A 140 20.19 17.88 -14.03
CA LYS A 140 20.59 17.56 -12.66
C LYS A 140 19.54 16.66 -12.01
N LYS A 141 20.00 15.80 -11.10
CA LYS A 141 19.13 15.03 -10.21
C LYS A 141 19.02 15.78 -8.87
N PRO A 142 17.88 16.38 -8.53
CA PRO A 142 17.75 17.10 -7.27
C PRO A 142 17.82 16.11 -6.10
N LYS A 143 18.48 16.51 -5.02
CA LYS A 143 18.45 15.78 -3.75
C LYS A 143 17.09 15.93 -3.09
N VAL A 144 16.41 14.82 -2.82
CA VAL A 144 15.05 14.81 -2.26
C VAL A 144 15.08 14.15 -0.89
N TYR A 145 14.42 14.79 0.07
CA TYR A 145 14.05 14.19 1.35
C TYR A 145 12.53 13.98 1.36
N PHE A 146 12.10 12.74 1.60
CA PHE A 146 10.70 12.42 1.86
C PHE A 146 10.49 12.10 3.33
N GLU A 147 9.60 12.86 3.97
CA GLU A 147 9.20 12.71 5.36
C GLU A 147 7.85 11.98 5.43
N GLU A 148 7.91 10.70 5.82
CA GLU A 148 6.74 9.85 6.01
C GLU A 148 6.02 10.18 7.32
N TRP A 149 6.75 10.67 8.32
CA TRP A 149 6.21 11.00 9.64
C TRP A 149 7.03 12.10 10.31
N ASP A 150 6.36 12.98 11.07
CA ASP A 150 6.96 14.14 11.74
C ASP A 150 7.61 13.77 13.09
N GLU A 151 6.85 13.15 14.00
CA GLU A 151 7.34 12.81 15.36
C GLU A 151 7.13 11.33 15.75
N PRO A 152 8.19 10.51 15.85
CA PRO A 152 9.58 10.83 15.48
C PRO A 152 9.73 10.96 13.96
N MET A 153 10.73 11.73 13.52
CA MET A 153 11.00 11.97 12.11
C MET A 153 11.34 10.64 11.41
N ILE A 154 10.59 10.27 10.37
CA ILE A 154 10.79 9.00 9.64
C ILE A 154 10.95 9.30 8.15
N SER A 155 12.05 8.81 7.57
CA SER A 155 12.33 8.87 6.13
C SER A 155 11.48 7.88 5.33
N GLY A 156 11.31 8.12 4.03
CA GLY A 156 10.51 7.29 3.14
C GLY A 156 10.93 5.81 3.09
N ILE A 157 9.96 4.93 2.91
CA ILE A 157 10.16 3.51 2.66
C ILE A 157 10.61 3.23 1.22
N ARG A 158 11.09 2.01 0.93
CA ARG A 158 11.67 1.65 -0.38
C ARG A 158 10.85 2.07 -1.60
N TRP A 159 9.54 1.80 -1.67
CA TRP A 159 8.75 2.20 -2.85
C TRP A 159 8.69 3.73 -3.03
N VAL A 160 8.78 4.52 -1.95
CA VAL A 160 8.88 5.99 -2.05
C VAL A 160 10.23 6.38 -2.64
N SER A 161 11.31 5.77 -2.13
CA SER A 161 12.67 5.96 -2.65
C SER A 161 12.74 5.64 -4.15
N GLU A 162 12.17 4.51 -4.56
CA GLU A 162 12.10 4.10 -5.97
C GLU A 162 11.32 5.11 -6.82
N LEU A 163 10.21 5.67 -6.31
CA LEU A 163 9.45 6.72 -7.02
C LEU A 163 10.24 8.03 -7.16
N VAL A 164 11.01 8.43 -6.14
CA VAL A 164 11.91 9.59 -6.20
C VAL A 164 12.94 9.40 -7.33
N GLU A 165 13.57 8.23 -7.37
CA GLU A 165 14.59 7.91 -8.38
C GLU A 165 13.99 7.82 -9.79
N ILE A 166 12.82 7.20 -9.94
CA ILE A 166 12.07 7.13 -11.21
C ILE A 166 11.73 8.53 -11.70
N ALA A 167 11.35 9.45 -10.80
CA ALA A 167 11.08 10.85 -11.13
C ALA A 167 12.34 11.70 -11.39
N GLY A 168 13.55 11.11 -11.32
CA GLY A 168 14.81 11.79 -11.61
C GLY A 168 15.48 12.45 -10.41
N GLY A 169 14.97 12.23 -9.19
CA GLY A 169 15.60 12.68 -7.96
C GLY A 169 16.69 11.73 -7.44
N GLU A 170 17.41 12.20 -6.43
CA GLU A 170 18.30 11.39 -5.59
C GLU A 170 17.70 11.37 -4.18
N ASP A 171 17.19 10.23 -3.72
CA ASP A 171 16.72 10.11 -2.34
C ASP A 171 17.91 10.15 -1.38
N VAL A 172 17.95 11.20 -0.56
CA VAL A 172 19.05 11.42 0.39
C VAL A 172 19.07 10.41 1.54
N PHE A 173 18.03 9.60 1.72
CA PHE A 173 17.95 8.51 2.72
C PHE A 173 17.74 7.13 2.08
N SER A 174 18.10 6.96 0.81
CA SER A 174 18.01 5.67 0.08
C SER A 174 18.66 4.50 0.83
N ASP A 175 19.74 4.75 1.58
CA ASP A 175 20.43 3.77 2.43
C ASP A 175 19.54 3.18 3.54
N GLN A 176 18.57 3.94 4.03
CA GLN A 176 17.64 3.53 5.08
C GLN A 176 16.36 2.90 4.51
N SER A 177 16.02 3.18 3.25
CA SER A 177 14.74 2.83 2.63
C SER A 177 14.43 1.31 2.61
N HIS A 178 15.48 0.48 2.63
CA HIS A 178 15.39 -0.98 2.68
C HIS A 178 14.92 -1.55 4.03
N SER A 179 14.94 -0.73 5.09
CA SER A 179 14.42 -1.11 6.40
C SER A 179 12.89 -1.24 6.35
N GLN A 180 12.38 -2.46 6.53
CA GLN A 180 10.94 -2.72 6.52
C GLN A 180 10.20 -2.03 7.66
N ALA A 181 10.83 -1.98 8.83
CA ALA A 181 10.30 -1.34 10.03
C ALA A 181 10.64 0.16 10.05
N ALA A 182 9.70 0.98 10.52
CA ALA A 182 9.89 2.42 10.66
C ALA A 182 11.09 2.81 11.54
N SER A 183 11.44 1.98 12.54
CA SER A 183 12.59 2.20 13.43
C SER A 183 13.93 2.21 12.69
N GLY A 184 14.05 1.46 11.58
CA GLY A 184 15.25 1.49 10.73
C GLY A 184 15.31 2.67 9.77
N ARG A 185 14.26 3.50 9.75
CA ARG A 185 14.10 4.72 8.93
C ARG A 185 13.92 5.97 9.80
N THR A 186 13.95 5.82 11.13
CA THR A 186 13.83 6.95 12.06
C THR A 186 15.09 7.79 12.02
N ILE A 187 14.91 9.08 11.76
CA ILE A 187 15.97 10.09 11.76
C ILE A 187 16.11 10.60 13.20
N GLY A 188 17.25 10.31 13.83
CA GLY A 188 17.46 10.59 15.25
C GLY A 188 17.41 12.08 15.62
N ASN A 189 17.74 12.99 14.70
CA ASN A 189 17.52 14.43 14.83
C ASN A 189 17.64 15.14 13.45
N GLY A 190 17.06 16.34 13.34
CA GLY A 190 17.03 17.12 12.10
C GLY A 190 18.40 17.57 11.57
N ASN A 191 19.49 17.52 12.35
CA ASN A 191 20.82 17.86 11.82
C ASN A 191 21.27 16.87 10.74
N GLU A 192 20.79 15.63 10.78
CA GLU A 192 21.08 14.65 9.73
C GLU A 192 20.45 15.07 8.39
N VAL A 193 19.21 15.58 8.41
CA VAL A 193 18.55 16.13 7.20
C VAL A 193 19.35 17.32 6.67
N ILE A 194 19.76 18.25 7.55
CA ILE A 194 20.57 19.42 7.17
C ILE A 194 21.91 18.97 6.55
N ARG A 195 22.56 17.96 7.14
CA ARG A 195 23.84 17.41 6.66
C ARG A 195 23.72 16.73 5.29
N ARG A 196 22.61 16.00 5.07
CA ARG A 196 22.30 15.35 3.78
C ARG A 196 22.01 16.38 2.68
N GLY A 197 21.51 17.55 3.07
CA GLY A 197 21.35 18.73 2.21
C GLY A 197 20.37 18.53 1.06
N PRO A 198 19.10 18.17 1.34
CA PRO A 198 18.08 18.06 0.31
C PRO A 198 17.79 19.42 -0.34
N GLU A 199 17.58 19.41 -1.65
CA GLU A 199 17.10 20.55 -2.44
C GLU A 199 15.56 20.61 -2.44
N ILE A 200 14.91 19.46 -2.24
CA ILE A 200 13.45 19.32 -2.18
C ILE A 200 13.09 18.52 -0.93
N ILE A 201 12.11 19.01 -0.17
CA ILE A 201 11.52 18.30 0.97
C ILE A 201 10.05 18.05 0.66
N LEU A 202 9.64 16.78 0.74
CA LEU A 202 8.27 16.33 0.58
C LEU A 202 7.77 15.78 1.92
N GLY A 203 6.67 16.33 2.44
CA GLY A 203 6.00 15.83 3.64
C GLY A 203 4.68 15.16 3.29
N SER A 204 4.48 13.92 3.72
CA SER A 204 3.23 13.18 3.53
C SER A 204 2.88 12.43 4.81
N TRP A 205 2.35 13.17 5.78
CA TRP A 205 1.99 12.62 7.08
C TRP A 205 0.62 11.93 7.03
N CYS A 206 0.56 10.71 7.54
CA CYS A 206 -0.63 9.85 7.56
C CYS A 206 -1.63 10.21 8.67
#